data_AF-A0A8S9XPC8-F1
#
_entry.id   AF-A0A8S9XPC8-F1
#
_cell.length_a   1.000
_cell.length_b   1.000
_cell.length_c   1.000
_cell.angle_alpha   90.00
_cell.angle_beta   90.00
_cell.angle_gamma   90.00
#
_symmetry.space_group_name_H-M   'P 1'
#
loop_
_entity.id
_entity.type
_entity.pdbx_description
1 polymer ?
#
loop_
_entity_poly.entity_id
_entity_poly.type
_entity_poly.pdbx_seq_one_letter_code
_entity_poly.pdbx_strand_id
1 'polypeptide(L)'
;MTKDGNNNRGAAESGVQRFYDGANILVTGATGFVGKALVEKLLRSCPGIETIFLLIRTKKGMSPKERLKELLDNGVFDRVRDSGALSKVVAIAGDVMDPGLGISEADKARLCSQVTIVFHSAATVKFNEKLQDAVKLNTMGTQSVIELCKDMAKLQAVVHVSTAYSNANRVHVDEKVYPPPASPIGVVECVKHLSPDLVEHLGEAIIAKDHPNTYTVTKAMAEALVSEEAENLPISIVRPSIVTGAWQEPFPGWVDNISGITGIMMEIGRGTIRSIICNEKYLVDIIPVDIVVDTLIVAAWQTANCRKNSVTVYNCTSGSLNPIYWHQLGKLTLKHSKTTPSKYLQWYPGFSFTTNRGLHNFKHLLQHELPAFLVDLLLRLKGSKPM
;
A
#
# COMPACT_ATOMS: atom_id res chain seq x y z
N MET A 1 40.41 -7.40 2.61
CA MET A 1 40.98 -6.80 1.39
C MET A 1 39.87 -6.81 0.35
N THR A 2 39.22 -5.73 -0.06
CA THR A 2 39.36 -4.28 0.05
C THR A 2 37.91 -3.74 0.13
N LYS A 3 37.50 -3.10 1.24
CA LYS A 3 37.12 -1.68 1.28
C LYS A 3 37.15 -1.00 -0.10
N ASP A 4 35.97 -0.66 -0.62
CA ASP A 4 35.64 0.65 -1.20
C ASP A 4 34.30 0.56 -1.96
N GLY A 5 33.21 0.71 -1.21
CA GLY A 5 31.88 0.99 -1.74
C GLY A 5 31.55 2.49 -1.70
N ASN A 6 32.56 3.35 -1.58
CA ASN A 6 32.40 4.79 -1.58
C ASN A 6 32.18 5.28 -3.02
N ASN A 7 31.01 4.97 -3.57
CA ASN A 7 30.55 5.55 -4.84
C ASN A 7 30.00 6.96 -4.63
N ASN A 8 30.69 7.76 -3.81
CA ASN A 8 30.45 9.18 -3.63
C ASN A 8 31.11 9.91 -4.80
N ARG A 9 30.60 9.66 -6.02
CA ARG A 9 30.83 10.57 -7.13
C ARG A 9 30.03 11.82 -6.82
N GLY A 10 30.70 12.97 -6.73
CA GLY A 10 30.09 14.29 -6.58
C GLY A 10 29.17 14.63 -7.76
N ALA A 11 28.02 13.98 -7.83
CA ALA A 11 26.93 14.39 -8.68
C ALA A 11 26.35 15.66 -8.06
N ALA A 12 26.28 16.73 -8.85
CA ALA A 12 25.52 17.92 -8.47
C ALA A 12 24.11 17.48 -8.03
N GLU A 13 23.64 18.05 -6.94
CA GLU A 13 22.33 17.74 -6.37
C GLU A 13 21.24 17.78 -7.45
N SER A 14 20.38 16.76 -7.50
CA SER A 14 19.32 16.70 -8.51
C SER A 14 18.26 17.78 -8.27
N GLY A 15 17.51 18.16 -9.30
CA GLY A 15 16.38 19.09 -9.15
C GLY A 15 15.29 18.57 -8.20
N VAL A 16 15.17 17.24 -8.07
CA VAL A 16 14.27 16.60 -7.10
C VAL A 16 14.78 16.78 -5.68
N GLN A 17 16.08 16.55 -5.43
CA GLN A 17 16.67 16.73 -4.09
C GLN A 17 16.52 18.17 -3.60
N ARG A 18 16.87 19.17 -4.43
CA ARG A 18 16.71 20.59 -4.10
C ARG A 18 15.30 21.01 -3.73
N PHE A 19 14.29 20.36 -4.32
CA PHE A 19 12.89 20.64 -4.00
C PHE A 19 12.51 20.20 -2.58
N TYR A 20 13.18 19.19 -2.03
CA TYR A 20 12.96 18.71 -0.68
C TYR A 20 13.81 19.43 0.38
N ASP A 21 14.69 20.35 -0.01
CA ASP A 21 15.48 21.12 0.94
C ASP A 21 14.61 22.07 1.77
N GLY A 22 14.75 22.00 3.10
CA GLY A 22 13.90 22.71 4.04
C GLY A 22 12.43 22.26 4.05
N ALA A 23 12.08 21.18 3.33
CA ALA A 23 10.71 20.70 3.26
C ALA A 23 10.24 20.14 4.60
N ASN A 24 8.96 20.36 4.88
CA ASN A 24 8.26 19.76 6.01
C ASN A 24 7.16 18.86 5.44
N ILE A 25 7.29 17.55 5.66
CA ILE A 25 6.51 16.54 4.96
C ILE A 25 5.51 15.90 5.92
N LEU A 26 4.24 15.81 5.55
CA LEU A 26 3.27 14.98 6.26
C LEU A 26 3.07 13.66 5.50
N VAL A 27 3.26 12.53 6.17
CA VAL A 27 2.99 11.20 5.62
C VAL A 27 1.90 10.50 6.43
N THR A 28 0.81 10.11 5.78
CA THR A 28 -0.16 9.18 6.37
C THR A 28 0.08 7.76 5.85
N GLY A 29 -0.20 6.76 6.68
CA GLY A 29 0.06 5.36 6.33
C GLY A 29 1.54 4.97 6.40
N ALA A 30 2.38 5.78 7.03
CA ALA A 30 3.83 5.57 7.15
C ALA A 30 4.24 4.24 7.78
N THR A 31 3.39 3.66 8.63
CA THR A 31 3.66 2.35 9.26
C THR A 31 3.40 1.15 8.33
N GLY A 32 2.80 1.37 7.16
CA GLY A 32 2.58 0.34 6.14
C GLY A 32 3.76 0.20 5.19
N PHE A 33 3.78 -0.87 4.40
CA PHE A 33 4.90 -1.25 3.52
C PHE A 33 5.47 -0.11 2.66
N VAL A 34 4.62 0.47 1.81
CA VAL A 34 5.01 1.59 0.92
C VAL A 34 5.42 2.81 1.74
N GLY A 35 4.71 3.09 2.84
CA GLY A 35 5.00 4.21 3.73
C GLY A 35 6.38 4.11 4.39
N LYS A 36 6.79 2.92 4.84
CA LYS A 36 8.13 2.73 5.43
C LYS A 36 9.23 2.98 4.41
N ALA A 37 9.07 2.41 3.21
CA ALA A 37 10.02 2.60 2.12
C ALA A 37 10.11 4.07 1.68
N LEU A 38 8.97 4.77 1.63
CA LEU A 38 8.92 6.19 1.32
C LEU A 38 9.69 7.03 2.34
N VAL A 39 9.45 6.81 3.64
CA VAL A 39 10.16 7.54 4.70
C VAL A 39 11.66 7.23 4.67
N GLU A 40 12.05 5.96 4.50
CA GLU A 40 13.47 5.58 4.36
C GLU A 40 14.13 6.29 3.18
N LYS A 41 13.50 6.24 2.00
CA LYS A 41 14.06 6.82 0.77
C LYS A 41 14.20 8.34 0.89
N LEU A 42 13.20 9.03 1.46
CA LEU A 42 13.25 10.47 1.71
C LEU A 42 14.40 10.83 2.66
N LEU A 43 14.54 10.15 3.80
CA LEU A 43 15.61 10.40 4.75
C LEU A 43 17.01 10.14 4.15
N ARG A 44 17.13 9.09 3.33
CA ARG A 44 18.40 8.70 2.70
C ARG A 44 18.79 9.60 1.55
N SER A 45 17.84 9.99 0.71
CA SER A 45 18.11 10.61 -0.59
C SER A 45 17.96 12.13 -0.56
N CYS A 46 17.19 12.67 0.38
CA CYS A 46 16.92 14.10 0.52
C CYS A 46 17.39 14.58 1.91
N PRO A 47 18.72 14.67 2.14
CA PRO A 47 19.26 15.03 3.45
C PRO A 47 18.93 16.48 3.86
N GLY A 48 18.48 17.34 2.95
CA GLY A 48 18.03 18.70 3.25
C GLY A 48 16.62 18.82 3.84
N ILE A 49 15.83 17.74 3.92
CA ILE A 49 14.50 17.76 4.57
C ILE A 49 14.62 18.25 6.01
N GLU A 50 13.71 19.14 6.42
CA GLU A 50 13.68 19.67 7.78
C GLU A 50 13.00 18.68 8.73
N THR A 51 11.73 18.33 8.45
CA THR A 51 10.94 17.43 9.31
C THR A 51 10.02 16.54 8.49
N ILE A 52 9.87 15.27 8.92
CA ILE A 52 8.88 14.34 8.40
C ILE A 52 7.89 14.01 9.53
N PHE A 53 6.69 14.59 9.44
CA PHE A 53 5.56 14.31 10.31
C PHE A 53 4.86 13.02 9.88
N LEU A 54 4.69 12.08 10.81
CA LEU A 54 3.97 10.83 10.56
C LEU A 54 2.66 10.82 11.33
N LEU A 55 1.53 10.77 10.64
CA LEU A 55 0.23 10.55 11.28
C LEU A 55 0.14 9.09 11.75
N ILE A 56 0.17 8.88 13.06
CA ILE A 56 0.19 7.56 13.68
C ILE A 56 -0.95 7.43 14.68
N ARG A 57 -1.85 6.49 14.40
CA ARG A 57 -2.94 6.11 15.32
C ARG A 57 -2.47 5.25 16.48
N THR A 58 -3.19 5.28 17.58
CA THR A 58 -3.10 4.24 18.61
C THR A 58 -3.58 2.91 18.01
N LYS A 59 -2.86 1.80 18.27
CA LYS A 59 -3.26 0.47 17.78
C LYS A 59 -2.75 -0.62 18.71
N LYS A 60 -3.60 -1.59 19.04
CA LYS A 60 -3.27 -2.72 19.94
C LYS A 60 -2.71 -2.25 21.30
N GLY A 61 -3.24 -1.16 21.85
CA GLY A 61 -2.78 -0.58 23.12
C GLY A 61 -1.47 0.19 23.05
N MET A 62 -0.79 0.26 21.90
CA MET A 62 0.44 1.03 21.72
C MET A 62 0.13 2.48 21.35
N SER A 63 0.76 3.40 22.07
CA SER A 63 0.73 4.83 21.80
C SER A 63 1.43 5.19 20.47
N PRO A 64 1.11 6.34 19.87
CA PRO A 64 1.81 6.82 18.67
C PRO A 64 3.33 6.90 18.82
N LYS A 65 3.82 7.26 20.01
CA LYS A 65 5.25 7.33 20.33
C LYS A 65 5.92 5.95 20.35
N GLU A 66 5.28 4.96 20.96
CA GLU A 66 5.79 3.58 20.96
C GLU A 66 5.79 2.99 19.55
N ARG A 67 4.74 3.23 18.79
CA ARG A 67 4.65 2.80 17.38
C ARG A 67 5.67 3.50 16.49
N LEU A 68 5.98 4.77 16.74
CA LEU A 68 7.08 5.46 16.05
C LEU A 68 8.41 4.79 16.37
N LYS A 69 8.68 4.50 17.65
CA LYS A 69 9.89 3.80 18.05
C LYS A 69 10.02 2.45 17.34
N GLU A 70 8.98 1.62 17.38
CA GLU A 70 8.94 0.33 16.68
C GLU A 70 9.18 0.47 15.16
N LEU A 71 8.59 1.50 14.55
CA LEU A 71 8.80 1.81 13.14
C LEU A 71 10.28 2.09 12.86
N LEU A 72 10.90 2.99 13.62
CA LEU A 72 12.29 3.40 13.42
C LEU A 72 13.30 2.29 13.81
N ASP A 73 12.92 1.37 14.70
CA ASP A 73 13.70 0.17 15.04
C ASP A 73 13.66 -0.90 13.93
N ASN A 74 12.80 -0.75 12.92
CA ASN A 74 12.73 -1.67 11.78
C ASN A 74 14.03 -1.61 10.94
N GLY A 75 14.52 -2.78 10.50
CA GLY A 75 15.76 -2.91 9.73
C GLY A 75 15.76 -2.21 8.37
N VAL A 76 14.60 -1.81 7.85
CA VAL A 76 14.51 -0.94 6.66
C VAL A 76 15.32 0.35 6.84
N PHE A 77 15.37 0.90 8.06
CA PHE A 77 16.05 2.15 8.39
C PHE A 77 17.55 2.00 8.70
N ASP A 78 18.12 0.79 8.63
CA ASP A 78 19.52 0.56 9.04
C ASP A 78 20.52 1.41 8.24
N ARG A 79 20.24 1.69 6.96
CA ARG A 79 21.11 2.53 6.12
C ARG A 79 21.15 4.00 6.55
N VAL A 80 20.13 4.49 7.26
CA VAL A 80 20.02 5.89 7.71
C VAL A 80 20.21 6.05 9.21
N ARG A 81 20.31 4.95 9.96
CA ARG A 81 20.32 4.92 11.44
C ARG A 81 21.44 5.77 12.03
N ASP A 82 22.65 5.65 11.49
CA ASP A 82 23.84 6.33 12.02
C ASP A 82 24.05 7.74 11.43
N SER A 83 23.19 8.18 10.51
CA SER A 83 23.32 9.50 9.85
C SER A 83 22.73 10.67 10.67
N GLY A 84 22.03 10.36 11.76
CA GLY A 84 21.21 11.35 12.49
C GLY A 84 19.88 11.68 11.81
N ALA A 85 19.62 11.23 10.58
CA ALA A 85 18.40 11.57 9.83
C ALA A 85 17.10 11.14 10.56
N LEU A 86 17.14 10.09 11.37
CA LEU A 86 15.98 9.61 12.13
C LEU A 86 15.42 10.65 13.11
N SER A 87 16.23 11.62 13.58
CA SER A 87 15.77 12.69 14.48
C SER A 87 14.78 13.65 13.81
N LYS A 88 14.72 13.64 12.47
CA LYS A 88 13.79 14.46 11.68
C LYS A 88 12.36 13.90 11.66
N VAL A 89 12.17 12.68 12.17
CA VAL A 89 10.86 12.00 12.13
C VAL A 89 10.08 12.30 13.40
N VAL A 90 8.90 12.90 13.25
CA VAL A 90 8.05 13.30 14.37
C VAL A 90 6.66 12.66 14.24
N ALA A 91 6.20 11.99 15.30
CA ALA A 91 4.85 11.44 15.31
C ALA A 91 3.81 12.55 15.57
N ILE A 92 2.72 12.51 14.81
CA ILE A 92 1.47 13.20 15.09
C ILE A 92 0.46 12.14 15.52
N ALA A 93 -0.08 12.28 16.72
CA ALA A 93 -1.14 11.41 17.19
C ALA A 93 -2.44 11.72 16.44
N GLY A 94 -3.02 10.71 15.78
CA GLY A 94 -4.30 10.84 15.09
C GLY A 94 -4.65 9.62 14.24
N ASP A 95 -5.91 9.50 13.85
CA ASP A 95 -6.42 8.47 12.94
C ASP A 95 -7.21 9.14 11.82
N VAL A 96 -6.98 8.72 10.57
CA VAL A 96 -7.75 9.21 9.42
C VAL A 96 -9.24 8.87 9.52
N MET A 97 -9.61 7.90 10.34
CA MET A 97 -11.00 7.54 10.59
C MET A 97 -11.72 8.48 11.57
N ASP A 98 -10.98 9.28 12.32
CA ASP A 98 -11.54 10.18 13.33
C ASP A 98 -11.91 11.54 12.71
N PRO A 99 -12.97 12.22 13.22
CA PRO A 99 -13.28 13.58 12.81
C PRO A 99 -12.08 14.51 12.96
N GLY A 100 -11.76 15.27 11.90
CA GLY A 100 -10.59 16.15 11.91
C GLY A 100 -9.25 15.41 12.07
N LEU A 101 -9.19 14.12 11.70
CA LEU A 101 -8.03 13.23 11.87
C LEU A 101 -7.67 12.90 13.33
N GLY A 102 -8.48 13.33 14.30
CA GLY A 102 -8.20 13.12 15.74
C GLY A 102 -6.90 13.78 16.22
N ILE A 103 -6.38 14.77 15.49
CA ILE A 103 -5.15 15.50 15.85
C ILE A 103 -5.46 16.61 16.87
N SER A 104 -4.47 16.97 17.69
CA SER A 104 -4.61 18.09 18.62
C SER A 104 -4.63 19.44 17.87
N GLU A 105 -5.27 20.46 18.43
CA GLU A 105 -5.26 21.82 17.84
C GLU A 105 -3.83 22.38 17.69
N ALA A 106 -2.93 22.06 18.62
CA ALA A 106 -1.53 22.46 18.56
C ALA A 106 -0.81 21.79 17.38
N ASP A 107 -1.03 20.48 17.17
CA ASP A 107 -0.48 19.77 16.02
C ASP A 107 -1.12 20.24 14.71
N LYS A 108 -2.43 20.50 14.69
CA LYS A 108 -3.12 21.08 13.52
C LYS A 108 -2.47 22.40 13.13
N ALA A 109 -2.34 23.34 14.06
CA ALA A 109 -1.70 24.64 13.81
C ALA A 109 -0.24 24.50 13.33
N ARG A 110 0.51 23.54 13.90
CA ARG A 110 1.88 23.24 13.46
C ARG A 110 1.91 22.72 12.02
N LEU A 111 1.06 21.75 11.69
CA LEU A 111 0.98 21.19 10.35
C LEU A 111 0.57 22.24 9.32
N CYS A 112 -0.48 23.03 9.60
CA CYS A 112 -0.98 24.10 8.72
C CYS A 112 0.06 25.19 8.44
N SER A 113 0.94 25.51 9.40
CA SER A 113 1.94 26.57 9.27
C SER A 113 3.28 26.14 8.65
N GLN A 114 3.59 24.84 8.69
CA GLN A 114 4.92 24.34 8.32
C GLN A 114 4.91 23.43 7.09
N VAL A 115 3.91 22.56 6.94
CA VAL A 115 3.93 21.50 5.93
C VAL A 115 3.91 22.07 4.51
N THR A 116 4.85 21.58 3.70
CA THR A 116 4.97 21.91 2.29
C THR A 116 4.56 20.75 1.38
N ILE A 117 4.64 19.51 1.85
CA ILE A 117 4.37 18.32 1.04
C ILE A 117 3.56 17.30 1.83
N VAL A 118 2.52 16.72 1.22
CA VAL A 118 1.70 15.69 1.83
C VAL A 118 1.71 14.41 0.98
N PHE A 119 2.05 13.28 1.61
CA PHE A 119 1.88 11.95 1.04
C PHE A 119 0.75 11.21 1.76
N HIS A 120 -0.37 11.04 1.07
CA HIS A 120 -1.52 10.34 1.62
C HIS A 120 -1.54 8.88 1.14
N SER A 121 -0.96 7.98 1.94
CA SER A 121 -0.88 6.53 1.65
C SER A 121 -1.69 5.67 2.62
N ALA A 122 -2.40 6.25 3.58
CA ALA A 122 -3.26 5.49 4.49
C ALA A 122 -4.45 4.87 3.71
N ALA A 123 -4.55 3.55 3.73
CA ALA A 123 -5.66 2.80 3.13
C ALA A 123 -5.82 1.43 3.81
N THR A 124 -7.03 0.87 3.79
CA THR A 124 -7.22 -0.57 3.98
C THR A 124 -7.08 -1.24 2.62
N VAL A 125 -6.24 -2.26 2.56
CA VAL A 125 -5.97 -3.06 1.35
C VAL A 125 -6.59 -4.45 1.45
N LYS A 126 -7.48 -4.67 2.42
CA LYS A 126 -8.23 -5.92 2.57
C LYS A 126 -9.41 -5.91 1.61
N PHE A 127 -9.51 -6.94 0.77
CA PHE A 127 -10.56 -7.03 -0.25
C PHE A 127 -11.93 -7.44 0.33
N ASN A 128 -11.96 -7.99 1.54
CA ASN A 128 -13.16 -8.43 2.26
C ASN A 128 -13.48 -7.55 3.47
N GLU A 129 -12.97 -6.32 3.51
CA GLU A 129 -13.37 -5.35 4.54
C GLU A 129 -14.83 -4.96 4.33
N LYS A 130 -15.57 -4.81 5.44
CA LYS A 130 -16.94 -4.29 5.41
C LYS A 130 -16.96 -2.92 4.74
N LEU A 131 -18.04 -2.62 4.00
CA LEU A 131 -18.13 -1.35 3.28
C LEU A 131 -17.96 -0.16 4.22
N GLN A 132 -18.60 -0.22 5.40
CA GLN A 132 -18.57 0.87 6.37
C GLN A 132 -17.14 1.25 6.77
N ASP A 133 -16.29 0.27 7.09
CA ASP A 133 -14.91 0.51 7.52
C ASP A 133 -14.03 0.96 6.35
N ALA A 134 -14.24 0.38 5.16
CA ALA A 134 -13.54 0.77 3.96
C ALA A 134 -13.86 2.22 3.55
N VAL A 135 -15.13 2.65 3.62
CA VAL A 135 -15.54 4.04 3.33
C VAL A 135 -14.98 5.00 4.37
N LYS A 136 -15.08 4.68 5.66
CA LYS A 136 -14.50 5.52 6.73
C LYS A 136 -13.00 5.77 6.50
N LEU A 137 -12.26 4.72 6.16
CA LEU A 137 -10.81 4.82 6.05
C LEU A 137 -10.35 5.36 4.69
N ASN A 138 -10.82 4.80 3.58
CA ASN A 138 -10.33 5.14 2.24
C ASN A 138 -11.03 6.37 1.63
N THR A 139 -12.26 6.71 2.05
CA THR A 139 -13.04 7.79 1.44
C THR A 139 -13.14 8.98 2.40
N MET A 140 -13.74 8.81 3.58
CA MET A 140 -13.85 9.89 4.58
C MET A 140 -12.48 10.30 5.13
N GLY A 141 -11.57 9.35 5.32
CA GLY A 141 -10.20 9.65 5.72
C GLY A 141 -9.42 10.43 4.67
N THR A 142 -9.62 10.14 3.38
CA THR A 142 -9.06 10.95 2.30
C THR A 142 -9.65 12.35 2.28
N GLN A 143 -10.97 12.47 2.44
CA GLN A 143 -11.64 13.78 2.54
C GLN A 143 -11.07 14.61 3.71
N SER A 144 -10.90 14.01 4.89
CA SER A 144 -10.38 14.70 6.07
C SER A 144 -8.93 15.17 5.89
N VAL A 145 -8.09 14.40 5.19
CA VAL A 145 -6.72 14.83 4.85
C VAL A 145 -6.75 15.99 3.86
N ILE A 146 -7.63 15.95 2.86
CA ILE A 146 -7.78 17.04 1.89
C ILE A 146 -8.24 18.33 2.58
N GLU A 147 -9.22 18.24 3.48
CA GLU A 147 -9.68 19.40 4.27
C GLU A 147 -8.53 19.99 5.11
N LEU A 148 -7.69 19.16 5.75
CA LEU A 148 -6.49 19.66 6.43
C LEU A 148 -5.52 20.36 5.46
N CYS A 149 -5.37 19.85 4.24
CA CYS A 149 -4.48 20.45 3.24
C CYS A 149 -4.94 21.84 2.79
N LYS A 150 -6.25 22.12 2.78
CA LYS A 150 -6.79 23.46 2.46
C LYS A 150 -6.32 24.53 3.45
N ASP A 151 -6.08 24.13 4.70
CA ASP A 151 -5.60 25.02 5.76
C ASP A 151 -4.06 25.21 5.73
N MET A 152 -3.31 24.53 4.84
CA MET A 152 -1.85 24.58 4.80
C MET A 152 -1.30 25.75 3.97
N ALA A 153 -0.76 26.76 4.64
CA ALA A 153 -0.33 28.01 3.99
C ALA A 153 0.89 27.88 3.06
N LYS A 154 1.70 26.84 3.23
CA LYS A 154 2.95 26.62 2.48
C LYS A 154 2.89 25.40 1.54
N LEU A 155 1.70 24.85 1.32
CA LEU A 155 1.53 23.61 0.58
C LEU A 155 1.96 23.76 -0.88
N GLN A 156 2.90 22.92 -1.30
CA GLN A 156 3.47 22.87 -2.65
C GLN A 156 3.01 21.63 -3.41
N ALA A 157 2.78 20.50 -2.73
CA ALA A 157 2.33 19.27 -3.38
C ALA A 157 1.57 18.33 -2.42
N VAL A 158 0.53 17.69 -2.94
CA VAL A 158 -0.18 16.56 -2.33
C VAL A 158 -0.14 15.38 -3.28
N VAL A 159 0.30 14.23 -2.80
CA VAL A 159 0.29 12.98 -3.56
C VAL A 159 -0.64 11.98 -2.89
N HIS A 160 -1.75 11.67 -3.57
CA HIS A 160 -2.67 10.64 -3.15
C HIS A 160 -2.28 9.27 -3.74
N VAL A 161 -2.08 8.28 -2.87
CA VAL A 161 -1.81 6.91 -3.31
C VAL A 161 -3.14 6.17 -3.51
N SER A 162 -3.50 5.96 -4.78
CA SER A 162 -4.63 5.13 -5.19
C SER A 162 -4.14 3.73 -5.59
N THR A 163 -4.71 3.14 -6.64
CA THR A 163 -4.33 1.84 -7.18
C THR A 163 -4.73 1.75 -8.65
N ALA A 164 -3.96 1.02 -9.46
CA ALA A 164 -4.31 0.72 -10.85
C ALA A 164 -5.64 -0.06 -10.97
N TYR A 165 -6.10 -0.67 -9.88
CA TYR A 165 -7.34 -1.45 -9.82
C TYR A 165 -8.56 -0.65 -9.38
N SER A 166 -8.46 0.68 -9.19
CA SER A 166 -9.62 1.52 -8.86
C SER A 166 -10.68 1.45 -9.96
N ASN A 167 -10.25 1.18 -11.18
CA ASN A 167 -11.08 1.01 -12.37
C ASN A 167 -10.98 -0.41 -12.94
N ALA A 168 -10.92 -1.43 -12.07
CA ALA A 168 -10.75 -2.85 -12.46
C ALA A 168 -11.87 -3.39 -13.36
N ASN A 169 -12.96 -2.65 -13.51
CA ASN A 169 -14.07 -2.94 -14.38
C ASN A 169 -13.81 -2.58 -15.87
N ARG A 170 -12.71 -1.89 -16.14
CA ARG A 170 -12.33 -1.44 -17.48
C ARG A 170 -11.16 -2.25 -18.02
N VAL A 171 -11.18 -2.48 -19.33
CA VAL A 171 -10.08 -3.13 -20.06
C VAL A 171 -8.90 -2.17 -20.27
N HIS A 172 -9.20 -0.89 -20.52
CA HIS A 172 -8.21 0.17 -20.72
C HIS A 172 -8.43 1.28 -19.69
N VAL A 173 -7.38 1.60 -18.95
CA VAL A 173 -7.38 2.60 -17.87
C VAL A 173 -6.33 3.66 -18.19
N ASP A 174 -6.79 4.80 -18.69
CA ASP A 174 -5.96 5.96 -18.98
C ASP A 174 -5.58 6.71 -17.68
N GLU A 175 -4.59 7.58 -17.78
CA GLU A 175 -4.15 8.52 -16.74
C GLU A 175 -5.14 9.69 -16.57
N LYS A 176 -6.40 9.36 -16.24
CA LYS A 176 -7.47 10.28 -15.90
C LYS A 176 -8.33 9.71 -14.79
N VAL A 177 -9.05 10.57 -14.08
CA VAL A 177 -10.08 10.15 -13.12
C VAL A 177 -11.36 9.80 -13.88
N TYR A 178 -11.95 8.66 -13.52
CA TYR A 178 -13.21 8.19 -14.09
C TYR A 178 -14.36 8.45 -13.12
N PRO A 179 -15.61 8.52 -13.61
CA PRO A 179 -16.77 8.61 -12.74
C PRO A 179 -16.79 7.46 -11.73
N PRO A 180 -17.00 7.74 -10.42
CA PRO A 180 -17.04 6.70 -9.40
C PRO A 180 -18.29 5.81 -9.55
N PRO A 181 -18.27 4.57 -9.06
CA PRO A 181 -19.40 3.63 -9.18
C PRO A 181 -20.65 4.06 -8.40
N ALA A 182 -20.48 4.98 -7.44
CA ALA A 182 -21.53 5.60 -6.65
C ALA A 182 -21.10 7.01 -6.25
N SER A 183 -22.05 7.87 -5.90
CA SER A 183 -21.77 9.21 -5.36
C SER A 183 -20.96 9.07 -4.05
N PRO A 184 -19.72 9.58 -3.97
CA PRO A 184 -18.92 9.50 -2.75
C PRO A 184 -19.64 10.14 -1.55
N ILE A 185 -20.22 11.33 -1.75
CA ILE A 185 -20.98 12.06 -0.73
C ILE A 185 -22.22 11.25 -0.30
N GLY A 186 -22.99 10.72 -1.26
CA GLY A 186 -24.18 9.93 -0.96
C GLY A 186 -23.87 8.68 -0.13
N VAL A 187 -22.80 7.94 -0.50
CA VAL A 187 -22.36 6.75 0.25
C VAL A 187 -21.86 7.11 1.65
N VAL A 188 -21.13 8.23 1.79
CA VAL A 188 -20.69 8.72 3.09
C VAL A 188 -21.88 9.05 4.00
N GLU A 189 -22.91 9.71 3.49
CA GLU A 189 -24.13 10.00 4.26
C GLU A 189 -24.89 8.72 4.65
N CYS A 190 -24.97 7.74 3.75
CA CYS A 190 -25.49 6.41 4.08
C CYS A 190 -24.70 5.75 5.22
N VAL A 191 -23.37 5.80 5.18
CA VAL A 191 -22.49 5.23 6.22
C VAL A 191 -22.64 5.91 7.58
N LYS A 192 -22.99 7.20 7.60
CA LYS A 192 -23.24 7.96 8.84
C LYS A 192 -24.60 7.67 9.47
N HIS A 193 -25.62 7.43 8.66
CA HIS A 193 -27.01 7.45 9.11
C HIS A 193 -27.73 6.09 9.06
N LEU A 194 -27.26 5.15 8.26
CA LEU A 194 -27.86 3.82 8.15
C LEU A 194 -27.25 2.82 9.15
N SER A 195 -28.01 1.76 9.45
CA SER A 195 -27.48 0.64 10.22
C SER A 195 -26.39 -0.10 9.46
N PRO A 196 -25.42 -0.73 10.15
CA PRO A 196 -24.33 -1.47 9.50
C PRO A 196 -24.81 -2.51 8.48
N ASP A 197 -25.93 -3.19 8.76
CA ASP A 197 -26.49 -4.21 7.86
C ASP A 197 -26.99 -3.58 6.54
N LEU A 198 -27.68 -2.44 6.60
CA LEU A 198 -28.13 -1.73 5.40
C LEU A 198 -26.97 -1.19 4.57
N VAL A 199 -25.91 -0.73 5.23
CA VAL A 199 -24.67 -0.29 4.57
C VAL A 199 -24.00 -1.46 3.84
N GLU A 200 -24.00 -2.65 4.41
CA GLU A 200 -23.40 -3.82 3.76
C GLU A 200 -24.20 -4.23 2.51
N HIS A 201 -25.54 -4.25 2.58
CA HIS A 201 -26.39 -4.51 1.40
C HIS A 201 -26.20 -3.45 0.30
N LEU A 202 -26.02 -2.18 0.67
CA LEU A 202 -25.65 -1.12 -0.27
C LEU A 202 -24.30 -1.43 -0.94
N GLY A 203 -23.32 -1.89 -0.16
CA GLY A 203 -22.00 -2.28 -0.65
C GLY A 203 -22.08 -3.40 -1.67
N GLU A 204 -22.81 -4.47 -1.35
CA GLU A 204 -23.08 -5.57 -2.26
C GLU A 204 -23.73 -5.09 -3.55
N ALA A 205 -24.72 -4.20 -3.47
CA ALA A 205 -25.39 -3.63 -4.65
C ALA A 205 -24.47 -2.75 -5.51
N ILE A 206 -23.55 -2.00 -4.91
CA ILE A 206 -22.56 -1.20 -5.66
C ILE A 206 -21.52 -2.12 -6.33
N ILE A 207 -21.01 -3.10 -5.60
CA ILE A 207 -20.01 -4.06 -6.08
C ILE A 207 -20.60 -4.89 -7.25
N ALA A 208 -21.82 -5.41 -7.08
CA ALA A 208 -22.49 -6.27 -8.06
C ALA A 208 -22.70 -5.62 -9.44
N LYS A 209 -22.61 -4.29 -9.57
CA LYS A 209 -22.72 -3.61 -10.86
C LYS A 209 -21.54 -3.93 -11.76
N ASP A 210 -20.32 -3.72 -11.27
CA ASP A 210 -19.13 -3.81 -12.14
C ASP A 210 -17.80 -3.90 -11.36
N HIS A 211 -17.79 -3.89 -10.03
CA HIS A 211 -16.53 -3.87 -9.27
C HIS A 211 -16.23 -5.23 -8.63
N PRO A 212 -14.96 -5.65 -8.55
CA PRO A 212 -14.62 -6.96 -7.99
C PRO A 212 -14.68 -7.02 -6.45
N ASN A 213 -14.59 -5.88 -5.76
CA ASN A 213 -14.57 -5.82 -4.30
C ASN A 213 -14.68 -4.38 -3.75
N THR A 214 -14.92 -4.28 -2.44
CA THR A 214 -15.03 -3.03 -1.66
C THR A 214 -13.81 -2.10 -1.81
N TYR A 215 -12.60 -2.67 -1.90
CA TYR A 215 -11.38 -1.88 -2.02
C TYR A 215 -11.34 -1.06 -3.31
N THR A 216 -11.69 -1.67 -4.45
CA THR A 216 -11.73 -0.96 -5.75
C THR A 216 -12.79 0.15 -5.75
N VAL A 217 -13.97 -0.10 -5.17
CA VAL A 217 -15.06 0.87 -5.05
C VAL A 217 -14.64 2.09 -4.24
N THR A 218 -14.07 1.87 -3.05
CA THR A 218 -13.69 2.95 -2.14
C THR A 218 -12.51 3.77 -2.65
N LYS A 219 -11.58 3.15 -3.39
CA LYS A 219 -10.50 3.87 -4.07
C LYS A 219 -11.00 4.71 -5.25
N ALA A 220 -11.94 4.20 -6.05
CA ALA A 220 -12.57 4.99 -7.10
C ALA A 220 -13.31 6.22 -6.54
N MET A 221 -14.03 6.05 -5.43
CA MET A 221 -14.69 7.18 -4.76
C MET A 221 -13.69 8.19 -4.18
N ALA A 222 -12.57 7.72 -3.63
CA ALA A 222 -11.51 8.60 -3.13
C ALA A 222 -10.87 9.44 -4.25
N GLU A 223 -10.62 8.84 -5.42
CA GLU A 223 -10.09 9.57 -6.59
C GLU A 223 -11.05 10.67 -7.06
N ALA A 224 -12.36 10.43 -7.03
CA ALA A 224 -13.36 11.44 -7.39
C ALA A 224 -13.28 12.65 -6.44
N LEU A 225 -13.25 12.42 -5.13
CA LEU A 225 -13.10 13.48 -4.12
C LEU A 225 -11.78 14.25 -4.27
N VAL A 226 -10.68 13.54 -4.54
CA VAL A 226 -9.38 14.17 -4.82
C VAL A 226 -9.43 15.03 -6.07
N SER A 227 -10.10 14.56 -7.11
CA SER A 227 -10.20 15.27 -8.40
C SER A 227 -11.03 16.55 -8.30
N GLU A 228 -12.06 16.57 -7.46
CA GLU A 228 -12.90 17.75 -7.23
C GLU A 228 -12.11 18.92 -6.63
N GLU A 229 -11.05 18.62 -5.88
CA GLU A 229 -10.22 19.62 -5.18
C GLU A 229 -8.95 20.02 -5.94
N ALA A 230 -8.76 19.49 -7.15
CA ALA A 230 -7.52 19.66 -7.89
C ALA A 230 -7.33 21.05 -8.51
N GLU A 231 -8.39 21.83 -8.65
CA GLU A 231 -8.28 23.25 -9.01
C GLU A 231 -7.69 24.06 -7.84
N ASN A 232 -8.11 23.74 -6.61
CA ASN A 232 -7.76 24.49 -5.41
C ASN A 232 -6.39 24.09 -4.85
N LEU A 233 -6.06 22.79 -4.91
CA LEU A 233 -4.86 22.22 -4.30
C LEU A 233 -3.86 21.69 -5.34
N PRO A 234 -2.54 21.79 -5.09
CA PRO A 234 -1.54 21.18 -5.95
C PRO A 234 -1.51 19.66 -5.70
N ILE A 235 -2.46 18.92 -6.28
CA ILE A 235 -2.67 17.49 -6.01
C ILE A 235 -2.45 16.61 -7.23
N SER A 236 -1.87 15.43 -7.00
CA SER A 236 -1.76 14.35 -7.98
C SER A 236 -2.16 13.00 -7.38
N ILE A 237 -2.49 12.06 -8.27
CA ILE A 237 -2.85 10.68 -7.92
C ILE A 237 -1.79 9.76 -8.51
N VAL A 238 -1.24 8.86 -7.69
CA VAL A 238 -0.38 7.77 -8.16
C VAL A 238 -1.11 6.45 -7.96
N ARG A 239 -1.23 5.67 -9.03
CA ARG A 239 -1.92 4.36 -9.10
C ARG A 239 -0.91 3.23 -9.25
N PRO A 240 -0.35 2.70 -8.16
CA PRO A 240 0.45 1.48 -8.22
C PRO A 240 -0.40 0.25 -8.57
N SER A 241 0.18 -0.71 -9.30
CA SER A 241 -0.35 -2.08 -9.40
C SER A 241 -0.02 -2.90 -8.14
N ILE A 242 0.09 -4.22 -8.23
CA ILE A 242 0.37 -5.06 -7.06
C ILE A 242 1.80 -4.81 -6.61
N VAL A 243 1.96 -4.08 -5.50
CA VAL A 243 3.27 -3.77 -4.95
C VAL A 243 3.93 -5.03 -4.38
N THR A 244 5.15 -5.30 -4.81
CA THR A 244 5.95 -6.47 -4.40
C THR A 244 7.31 -6.04 -3.84
N GLY A 245 8.14 -7.03 -3.47
CA GLY A 245 9.45 -6.79 -2.88
C GLY A 245 10.33 -5.88 -3.75
N ALA A 246 11.21 -5.13 -3.10
CA ALA A 246 12.02 -4.14 -3.78
C ALA A 246 12.94 -4.77 -4.83
N TRP A 247 13.16 -4.06 -5.94
CA TRP A 247 14.10 -4.51 -6.95
C TRP A 247 15.54 -4.21 -6.53
N GLN A 248 15.79 -3.00 -6.04
CA GLN A 248 17.11 -2.50 -5.67
C GLN A 248 17.14 -1.92 -4.25
N GLU A 249 16.16 -1.10 -3.87
CA GLU A 249 16.26 -0.27 -2.65
C GLU A 249 15.11 -0.48 -1.65
N PRO A 250 15.36 -0.46 -0.33
CA PRO A 250 16.64 -0.18 0.34
C PRO A 250 17.68 -1.30 0.18
N PHE A 251 17.23 -2.51 -0.14
CA PHE A 251 18.04 -3.62 -0.63
C PHE A 251 17.17 -4.61 -1.44
N PRO A 252 17.75 -5.37 -2.39
CA PRO A 252 17.00 -6.27 -3.25
C PRO A 252 16.18 -7.30 -2.47
N GLY A 253 14.91 -7.46 -2.85
CA GLY A 253 13.99 -8.41 -2.24
C GLY A 253 13.39 -7.96 -0.91
N TRP A 254 13.65 -6.73 -0.44
CA TRP A 254 13.05 -6.24 0.80
C TRP A 254 11.51 -6.23 0.69
N VAL A 255 10.87 -6.90 1.64
CA VAL A 255 9.41 -6.96 1.79
C VAL A 255 9.08 -7.14 3.27
N ASP A 256 8.12 -6.35 3.78
CA ASP A 256 7.81 -6.31 5.22
C ASP A 256 6.41 -6.84 5.57
N ASN A 257 5.67 -7.32 4.57
CA ASN A 257 4.32 -7.81 4.72
C ASN A 257 4.11 -9.07 3.89
N ILE A 258 3.18 -9.90 4.35
CA ILE A 258 2.77 -11.15 3.70
C ILE A 258 1.40 -11.01 3.05
N SER A 259 0.97 -9.79 2.72
CA SER A 259 -0.34 -9.53 2.17
C SER A 259 -0.39 -9.82 0.66
N GLY A 260 -1.57 -10.19 0.17
CA GLY A 260 -1.81 -10.40 -1.27
C GLY A 260 -0.87 -11.43 -1.90
N ILE A 261 -0.24 -11.06 -3.01
CA ILE A 261 0.58 -11.98 -3.81
C ILE A 261 1.81 -12.49 -3.06
N THR A 262 2.42 -11.68 -2.18
CA THR A 262 3.58 -12.09 -1.38
C THR A 262 3.24 -13.27 -0.49
N GLY A 263 2.08 -13.23 0.18
CA GLY A 263 1.59 -14.32 1.00
C GLY A 263 1.31 -15.59 0.17
N ILE A 264 0.68 -15.44 -0.99
CA ILE A 264 0.43 -16.58 -1.90
C ILE A 264 1.74 -17.25 -2.32
N MET A 265 2.75 -16.47 -2.74
CA MET A 265 4.04 -17.00 -3.16
C MET A 265 4.81 -17.64 -1.99
N MET A 266 4.75 -17.04 -0.80
CA MET A 266 5.33 -17.60 0.42
C MET A 266 4.70 -18.97 0.75
N GLU A 267 3.37 -19.08 0.72
CA GLU A 267 2.66 -20.31 1.07
C GLU A 267 2.83 -21.40 -0.01
N ILE A 268 2.90 -21.03 -1.30
CA ILE A 268 3.37 -21.96 -2.35
C ILE A 268 4.76 -22.49 -2.02
N GLY A 269 5.69 -21.60 -1.64
CA GLY A 269 7.07 -21.97 -1.33
C GLY A 269 7.22 -22.80 -0.05
N ARG A 270 6.27 -22.70 0.88
CA ARG A 270 6.18 -23.57 2.07
C ARG A 270 5.49 -24.91 1.78
N GLY A 271 4.91 -25.06 0.59
CA GLY A 271 4.16 -26.22 0.17
C GLY A 271 2.74 -26.31 0.72
N THR A 272 2.25 -25.26 1.39
CA THR A 272 0.89 -25.21 1.97
C THR A 272 -0.17 -24.89 0.93
N ILE A 273 0.15 -24.14 -0.13
CA ILE A 273 -0.75 -23.94 -1.29
C ILE A 273 -0.33 -24.87 -2.42
N ARG A 274 -1.24 -25.75 -2.85
CA ARG A 274 -1.00 -26.76 -3.90
C ARG A 274 -1.82 -26.54 -5.17
N SER A 275 -2.93 -25.84 -5.07
CA SER A 275 -3.88 -25.62 -6.16
C SER A 275 -4.45 -24.21 -6.09
N ILE A 276 -4.42 -23.47 -7.20
CA ILE A 276 -4.99 -22.12 -7.30
C ILE A 276 -5.96 -22.08 -8.47
N ILE A 277 -7.18 -21.56 -8.24
CA ILE A 277 -8.13 -21.26 -9.30
C ILE A 277 -7.68 -19.99 -10.02
N CYS A 278 -7.09 -20.12 -11.20
CA CYS A 278 -6.58 -19.01 -12.00
C CYS A 278 -6.34 -19.47 -13.44
N ASN A 279 -6.57 -18.58 -14.41
CA ASN A 279 -6.05 -18.78 -15.76
C ASN A 279 -4.59 -18.33 -15.79
N GLU A 280 -3.67 -19.29 -15.86
CA GLU A 280 -2.23 -19.02 -15.79
C GLU A 280 -1.68 -18.18 -16.97
N LYS A 281 -2.47 -18.03 -18.04
CA LYS A 281 -2.15 -17.20 -19.21
C LYS A 281 -2.48 -15.72 -19.01
N TYR A 282 -3.11 -15.34 -17.90
CA TYR A 282 -3.36 -13.94 -17.60
C TYR A 282 -2.10 -13.24 -17.11
N LEU A 283 -1.97 -11.98 -17.50
CA LEU A 283 -0.94 -11.07 -17.02
C LEU A 283 -1.18 -10.78 -15.54
N VAL A 284 -0.11 -10.78 -14.75
CA VAL A 284 -0.13 -10.37 -13.36
C VAL A 284 0.73 -9.12 -13.22
N ASP A 285 0.09 -7.97 -13.08
CA ASP A 285 0.79 -6.69 -13.00
C ASP A 285 1.33 -6.49 -11.58
N ILE A 286 2.65 -6.67 -11.45
CA ILE A 286 3.38 -6.46 -10.21
C ILE A 286 4.37 -5.31 -10.37
N ILE A 287 4.54 -4.50 -9.34
CA ILE A 287 5.48 -3.39 -9.35
C ILE A 287 6.37 -3.45 -8.09
N PRO A 288 7.70 -3.31 -8.20
CA PRO A 288 8.58 -3.20 -7.06
C PRO A 288 8.29 -1.95 -6.22
N VAL A 289 8.37 -2.06 -4.88
CA VAL A 289 8.06 -0.96 -3.97
C VAL A 289 8.97 0.27 -4.14
N ASP A 290 10.22 0.08 -4.52
CA ASP A 290 11.17 1.17 -4.78
C ASP A 290 10.78 1.99 -6.01
N ILE A 291 10.26 1.37 -7.07
CA ILE A 291 9.74 2.10 -8.23
C ILE A 291 8.50 2.92 -7.82
N VAL A 292 7.63 2.36 -6.98
CA VAL A 292 6.46 3.10 -6.46
C VAL A 292 6.93 4.31 -5.65
N VAL A 293 7.87 4.13 -4.73
CA VAL A 293 8.40 5.21 -3.90
C VAL A 293 9.06 6.31 -4.74
N ASP A 294 9.90 5.95 -5.71
CA ASP A 294 10.52 6.92 -6.60
C ASP A 294 9.46 7.68 -7.42
N THR A 295 8.42 6.99 -7.87
CA THR A 295 7.29 7.62 -8.56
C THR A 295 6.56 8.61 -7.66
N LEU A 296 6.33 8.29 -6.37
CA LEU A 296 5.70 9.21 -5.41
C LEU A 296 6.53 10.48 -5.22
N ILE A 297 7.83 10.34 -4.99
CA ILE A 297 8.76 11.45 -4.76
C ILE A 297 8.82 12.36 -5.98
N VAL A 298 8.97 11.77 -7.17
CA VAL A 298 9.02 12.55 -8.43
C VAL A 298 7.66 13.16 -8.77
N ALA A 299 6.54 12.48 -8.47
CA ALA A 299 5.20 13.03 -8.69
C ALA A 299 4.96 14.28 -7.84
N ALA A 300 5.41 14.31 -6.57
CA ALA A 300 5.32 15.50 -5.74
C ALA A 300 6.12 16.68 -6.34
N TRP A 301 7.37 16.42 -6.74
CA TRP A 301 8.21 17.41 -7.42
C TRP A 301 7.55 17.94 -8.70
N GLN A 302 7.01 17.06 -9.54
CA GLN A 302 6.34 17.45 -10.78
C GLN A 302 5.06 18.25 -10.51
N THR A 303 4.30 17.88 -9.47
CA THR A 303 3.07 18.57 -9.08
C THR A 303 3.35 20.02 -8.67
N ALA A 304 4.44 20.25 -7.93
CA ALA A 304 4.85 21.60 -7.53
C ALA A 304 5.37 22.45 -8.70
N ASN A 305 6.08 21.85 -9.65
CA ASN A 305 6.72 22.57 -10.77
C ASN A 305 5.81 22.73 -12.00
N CYS A 306 4.79 21.90 -12.16
CA CYS A 306 3.93 21.87 -13.35
C CYS A 306 2.46 21.81 -12.94
N ARG A 307 1.99 22.82 -12.21
CA ARG A 307 0.60 22.92 -11.77
C ARG A 307 -0.34 23.02 -12.98
N LYS A 308 -1.34 22.14 -12.99
CA LYS A 308 -2.46 22.15 -13.94
C LYS A 308 -3.75 22.42 -13.19
N ASN A 309 -4.79 22.90 -13.89
CA ASN A 309 -6.14 23.06 -13.33
C ASN A 309 -6.90 21.72 -13.24
N SER A 310 -6.25 20.59 -13.53
CA SER A 310 -6.82 19.26 -13.46
C SER A 310 -5.86 18.33 -12.73
N VAL A 311 -6.40 17.36 -11.99
CA VAL A 311 -5.58 16.36 -11.32
C VAL A 311 -4.72 15.60 -12.32
N THR A 312 -3.42 15.51 -12.04
CA THR A 312 -2.53 14.65 -12.81
C THR A 312 -2.54 13.26 -12.19
N VAL A 313 -2.74 12.24 -13.03
CA VAL A 313 -2.77 10.84 -12.61
C VAL A 313 -1.57 10.12 -13.20
N TYR A 314 -0.90 9.29 -12.41
CA TYR A 314 0.24 8.47 -12.85
C TYR A 314 -0.08 6.99 -12.64
N ASN A 315 -0.06 6.19 -13.71
CA ASN A 315 -0.20 4.74 -13.63
C ASN A 315 1.18 4.10 -13.37
N CYS A 316 1.48 3.79 -12.11
CA CYS A 316 2.72 3.14 -11.71
C CYS A 316 2.59 1.61 -11.86
N THR A 317 2.67 1.14 -13.10
CA THR A 317 2.41 -0.24 -13.50
C THR A 317 3.56 -0.78 -14.36
N SER A 318 3.75 -2.12 -14.38
CA SER A 318 4.78 -2.74 -15.21
C SER A 318 4.19 -3.53 -16.39
N GLY A 319 2.91 -3.88 -16.35
CA GLY A 319 2.32 -4.86 -17.27
C GLY A 319 2.41 -4.48 -18.75
N SER A 320 2.37 -3.20 -19.09
CA SER A 320 2.49 -2.73 -20.47
C SER A 320 3.93 -2.66 -21.00
N LEU A 321 4.92 -2.54 -20.10
CA LEU A 321 6.33 -2.32 -20.45
C LEU A 321 7.21 -3.56 -20.23
N ASN A 322 6.96 -4.29 -19.15
CA ASN A 322 7.70 -5.48 -18.74
C ASN A 322 6.73 -6.54 -18.18
N PRO A 323 5.91 -7.17 -19.05
CA PRO A 323 4.84 -8.08 -18.63
C PRO A 323 5.38 -9.36 -17.98
N ILE A 324 4.69 -9.83 -16.95
CA ILE A 324 4.85 -11.17 -16.40
C ILE A 324 3.49 -11.87 -16.32
N TYR A 325 3.46 -13.13 -16.72
CA TYR A 325 2.25 -13.97 -16.69
C TYR A 325 2.25 -14.88 -15.47
N TRP A 326 1.06 -15.27 -14.99
CA TRP A 326 0.92 -16.18 -13.84
C TRP A 326 1.72 -17.48 -13.99
N HIS A 327 1.76 -18.09 -15.18
CA HIS A 327 2.55 -19.30 -15.42
C HIS A 327 4.07 -19.05 -15.27
N GLN A 328 4.56 -17.85 -15.63
CA GLN A 328 5.98 -17.49 -15.47
C GLN A 328 6.30 -17.25 -14.00
N LEU A 329 5.45 -16.46 -13.33
CA LEU A 329 5.59 -16.19 -11.90
C LEU A 329 5.57 -17.50 -11.09
N GLY A 330 4.64 -18.40 -11.40
CA GLY A 330 4.58 -19.73 -10.78
C GLY A 330 5.84 -20.57 -10.95
N LYS A 331 6.43 -20.58 -12.16
CA LYS A 331 7.70 -21.27 -12.42
C LYS A 331 8.84 -20.65 -11.63
N LEU A 332 8.92 -19.32 -11.56
CA LEU A 332 9.93 -18.62 -10.76
C LEU A 332 9.78 -18.92 -9.28
N THR A 333 8.56 -18.86 -8.74
CA THR A 333 8.27 -19.20 -7.34
C THR A 333 8.70 -20.63 -7.02
N LEU A 334 8.35 -21.62 -7.85
CA LEU A 334 8.78 -23.01 -7.65
C LEU A 334 10.28 -23.20 -7.76
N LYS A 335 10.95 -22.52 -8.70
CA LYS A 335 12.41 -22.56 -8.84
C LYS A 335 13.07 -22.05 -7.56
N HIS A 336 12.71 -20.85 -7.11
CA HIS A 336 13.34 -20.21 -5.96
C HIS A 336 13.00 -20.88 -4.62
N SER A 337 11.79 -21.44 -4.49
CA SER A 337 11.40 -22.21 -3.29
C SER A 337 12.22 -23.50 -3.12
N LYS A 338 12.77 -24.05 -4.21
CA LYS A 338 13.63 -25.25 -4.18
C LYS A 338 15.10 -24.90 -3.99
N THR A 339 15.58 -23.81 -4.60
CA THR A 339 16.99 -23.39 -4.46
C THR A 339 17.26 -22.71 -3.13
N THR A 340 16.24 -22.06 -2.55
CA THR A 340 16.33 -21.31 -1.29
C THR A 340 15.13 -21.65 -0.41
N PRO A 341 15.06 -22.88 0.13
CA PRO A 341 13.87 -23.36 0.84
C PRO A 341 13.62 -22.61 2.16
N SER A 342 12.35 -22.43 2.48
CA SER A 342 11.94 -21.88 3.77
C SER A 342 12.28 -22.84 4.90
N LYS A 343 12.76 -22.30 6.04
CA LYS A 343 12.93 -23.08 7.28
C LYS A 343 11.60 -23.59 7.86
N TYR A 344 10.47 -23.03 7.42
CA TYR A 344 9.12 -23.40 7.85
C TYR A 344 8.37 -24.23 6.79
N LEU A 345 9.10 -25.07 6.07
CA LEU A 345 8.55 -25.98 5.07
C LEU A 345 7.53 -26.94 5.71
N GLN A 346 6.32 -27.00 5.16
CA GLN A 346 5.28 -27.94 5.60
C GLN A 346 5.16 -29.13 4.65
N TRP A 347 5.37 -28.88 3.35
CA TRP A 347 5.41 -29.90 2.32
C TRP A 347 6.48 -29.52 1.30
N TYR A 348 7.06 -30.52 0.62
CA TYR A 348 7.89 -30.27 -0.57
C TYR A 348 7.17 -29.35 -1.59
N PRO A 349 7.81 -28.25 -2.06
CA PRO A 349 7.14 -27.25 -2.89
C PRO A 349 6.65 -27.83 -4.22
N GLY A 350 5.37 -27.67 -4.49
CA GLY A 350 4.70 -28.12 -5.69
C GLY A 350 3.29 -27.54 -5.76
N PHE A 351 2.97 -26.82 -6.82
CA PHE A 351 1.63 -26.27 -6.99
C PHE A 351 1.26 -26.24 -8.47
N SER A 352 -0.03 -26.03 -8.75
CA SER A 352 -0.53 -25.85 -10.11
C SER A 352 -1.69 -24.87 -10.15
N PHE A 353 -1.80 -24.14 -11.26
CA PHE A 353 -2.99 -23.38 -11.59
C PHE A 353 -4.03 -24.28 -12.27
N THR A 354 -5.31 -23.97 -12.09
CA THR A 354 -6.42 -24.64 -12.78
C THR A 354 -7.58 -23.67 -12.99
N THR A 355 -8.28 -23.78 -14.11
CA THR A 355 -9.56 -23.09 -14.32
C THR A 355 -10.75 -23.99 -13.97
N ASN A 356 -10.53 -25.30 -13.81
CA ASN A 356 -11.56 -26.27 -13.48
C ASN A 356 -11.75 -26.37 -11.95
N ARG A 357 -12.93 -25.94 -11.46
CA ARG A 357 -13.32 -25.97 -10.04
C ARG A 357 -13.42 -27.40 -9.48
N GLY A 358 -13.92 -28.35 -10.26
CA GLY A 358 -14.00 -29.76 -9.84
C GLY A 358 -12.61 -30.35 -9.60
N LEU A 359 -11.67 -30.11 -10.51
CA LEU A 359 -10.27 -30.53 -10.34
C LEU A 359 -9.61 -29.82 -9.15
N HIS A 360 -9.91 -28.53 -8.94
CA HIS A 360 -9.43 -27.80 -7.77
C HIS A 360 -9.93 -28.44 -6.47
N ASN A 361 -11.23 -28.71 -6.35
CA ASN A 361 -11.83 -29.32 -5.18
C ASN A 361 -11.28 -30.73 -4.92
N PHE A 362 -11.07 -31.53 -5.98
CA PHE A 362 -10.43 -32.84 -5.87
C PHE A 362 -9.00 -32.74 -5.33
N LYS A 363 -8.19 -31.80 -5.84
CA LYS A 363 -6.84 -31.54 -5.32
C LYS A 363 -6.88 -31.02 -3.88
N HIS A 364 -7.82 -30.15 -3.55
CA HIS A 364 -8.01 -29.62 -2.19
C HIS A 364 -8.27 -30.75 -1.20
N LEU A 365 -9.24 -31.62 -1.49
CA LEU A 365 -9.57 -32.78 -0.67
C LEU A 365 -8.36 -33.69 -0.45
N LEU A 366 -7.64 -34.05 -1.52
CA LEU A 366 -6.53 -35.01 -1.43
C LEU A 366 -5.23 -34.43 -0.86
N GLN A 367 -4.95 -33.15 -1.09
CA GLN A 367 -3.66 -32.53 -0.75
C GLN A 367 -3.72 -31.63 0.49
N HIS A 368 -4.92 -31.29 0.96
CA HIS A 368 -5.10 -30.46 2.14
C HIS A 368 -5.96 -31.17 3.20
N GLU A 369 -7.23 -31.47 2.92
CA GLU A 369 -8.16 -31.99 3.93
C GLU A 369 -7.81 -33.40 4.42
N LEU A 370 -7.58 -34.33 3.50
CA LEU A 370 -7.27 -35.72 3.86
C LEU A 370 -5.96 -35.83 4.65
N PRO A 371 -4.83 -35.21 4.24
CA PRO A 371 -3.61 -35.21 5.04
C PRO A 371 -3.79 -34.55 6.41
N ALA A 372 -4.49 -33.40 6.49
CA ALA A 372 -4.76 -32.73 7.76
C ALA A 372 -5.56 -33.62 8.71
N PHE A 373 -6.63 -34.24 8.21
CA PHE A 373 -7.45 -35.19 8.97
C PHE A 373 -6.63 -36.37 9.50
N LEU A 374 -5.75 -36.95 8.69
CA LEU A 374 -4.89 -38.06 9.09
C LEU A 374 -3.90 -37.64 10.19
N VAL A 375 -3.28 -36.45 10.06
CA VAL A 375 -2.36 -35.92 11.07
C VAL A 375 -3.09 -35.66 12.39
N ASP A 376 -4.27 -35.05 12.34
CA ASP A 376 -5.09 -34.80 13.52
C ASP A 376 -5.55 -36.08 14.21
N LEU A 377 -5.93 -37.09 13.44
CA LEU A 377 -6.28 -38.40 13.96
C LEU A 377 -5.09 -39.02 14.70
N LEU A 378 -3.89 -38.97 14.11
CA LEU A 378 -2.66 -39.47 14.76
C LEU A 378 -2.30 -38.68 16.02
N LEU A 379 -2.46 -37.36 16.03
CA LEU A 379 -2.24 -36.52 17.21
C LEU A 379 -3.20 -36.88 18.34
N ARG A 380 -4.49 -37.04 18.04
CA ARG A 380 -5.51 -37.46 19.01
C ARG A 380 -5.21 -38.84 19.58
N LEU A 381 -4.82 -39.80 18.73
CA LEU A 381 -4.43 -41.15 19.17
C LEU A 381 -3.19 -41.14 20.08
N LYS A 382 -2.31 -40.14 19.95
CA LYS A 382 -1.15 -39.90 20.83
C LYS A 382 -1.49 -39.07 22.08
N GLY A 383 -2.76 -38.77 22.33
CA GLY A 383 -3.19 -37.93 23.45
C GLY A 383 -2.82 -36.44 23.31
N SER A 384 -2.39 -36.02 22.12
CA SER A 384 -2.08 -34.62 21.81
C SER A 384 -3.30 -33.89 21.25
N LYS A 385 -3.30 -32.55 21.33
CA LYS A 385 -4.33 -31.74 20.67
C LYS A 385 -4.13 -31.78 19.14
N PRO A 386 -5.22 -31.85 18.35
CA PRO A 386 -5.17 -31.68 16.89
C PRO A 386 -4.63 -30.29 16.51
N MET A 387 -4.11 -30.16 15.29
CA MET A 387 -3.42 -28.97 14.79
C MET A 387 -4.34 -27.86 14.31
#